data_AF-A0A133UF13-F1
#
_entry.id   AF-A0A133UF13-F1
#
_cell.length_a   1.000
_cell.length_b   1.000
_cell.length_c   1.000
_cell.angle_alpha   90.00
_cell.angle_beta   90.00
_cell.angle_gamma   90.00
#
_symmetry.space_group_name_H-M   'P 1'
#
loop_
_entity.id
_entity.type
_entity.pdbx_description
1 polymer ?
#
loop_
_entity_poly.entity_id
_entity_poly.type
_entity_poly.pdbx_seq_one_letter_code
_entity_poly.pdbx_strand_id
1 'polypeptide(L)'
;MKIIAMKEQDDGIVLETNKGNLKLQVINESIIRTVYSYQDSFSDPERWMILPQSMDETDWSIEEEENYYQLTTSELKLEIDKNTSAFTWRDSDGKLLVEEPQEGGKKLEKIEEDLPKKKEDRELYSTRLELEFSDDEAIYGLGQHEEGTLNYIRVIYY
;
A
#
# COMPACT_ATOMS: atom_id res chain seq x y z
N MET A 1 0.24 -8.30 10.39
CA MET A 1 -0.01 -7.05 11.16
C MET A 1 -1.50 -6.98 11.40
N LYS A 2 -1.98 -7.20 12.63
CA LYS A 2 -3.41 -7.43 12.89
C LYS A 2 -4.18 -6.13 13.03
N ILE A 3 -5.31 -6.01 12.34
CA ILE A 3 -6.20 -4.85 12.40
C ILE A 3 -6.96 -4.87 13.74
N ILE A 4 -6.99 -3.72 14.40
CA ILE A 4 -7.64 -3.48 15.69
C ILE A 4 -8.91 -2.67 15.50
N ALA A 5 -8.87 -1.66 14.62
CA ALA A 5 -10.00 -0.79 14.32
C ALA A 5 -9.94 -0.27 12.89
N MET A 6 -11.10 0.07 12.33
CA MET A 6 -11.27 0.75 11.04
C MET A 6 -12.03 2.06 11.27
N LYS A 7 -11.60 3.12 10.60
CA LYS A 7 -12.23 4.44 10.61
C LYS A 7 -12.40 4.92 9.18
N GLU A 8 -13.63 5.21 8.78
CA GLU A 8 -13.93 5.88 7.52
C GLU A 8 -13.52 7.35 7.56
N GLN A 9 -13.12 7.87 6.40
CA GLN A 9 -12.81 9.27 6.12
C GLN A 9 -13.47 9.64 4.79
N ASP A 10 -13.59 10.93 4.52
CA ASP A 10 -14.19 11.43 3.27
C ASP A 10 -13.48 10.86 2.01
N ASP A 11 -12.18 10.57 2.13
CA ASP A 11 -11.31 10.13 1.04
C ASP A 11 -10.91 8.65 1.09
N GLY A 12 -11.53 7.84 1.96
CA GLY A 12 -11.23 6.41 2.10
C GLY A 12 -11.28 5.94 3.54
N ILE A 13 -10.31 5.12 3.96
CA ILE A 13 -10.28 4.54 5.31
C ILE A 13 -8.90 4.61 5.98
N VAL A 14 -8.90 4.58 7.30
CA VAL A 14 -7.72 4.33 8.14
C VAL A 14 -7.94 3.07 8.96
N LEU A 15 -6.97 2.17 8.89
CA LEU A 15 -6.89 0.94 9.66
C LEU A 15 -5.82 1.09 10.74
N GLU A 16 -6.24 0.98 12.00
CA GLU A 16 -5.33 0.89 13.13
C GLU A 16 -4.93 -0.56 13.33
N THR A 17 -3.63 -0.83 13.44
CA THR A 17 -3.11 -2.18 13.63
C THR A 17 -2.23 -2.28 14.86
N ASN A 18 -1.93 -3.49 15.29
CA ASN A 18 -1.00 -3.72 16.39
C ASN A 18 0.47 -3.35 16.11
N LYS A 19 0.79 -2.92 14.89
CA LYS A 19 2.13 -2.48 14.47
C LYS A 19 2.12 -1.11 13.78
N GLY A 20 1.07 -0.30 13.89
CA GLY A 20 0.98 1.01 13.23
C GLY A 20 -0.28 1.19 12.40
N ASN A 21 -0.35 2.25 11.61
CA ASN A 21 -1.56 2.68 10.93
C ASN A 21 -1.41 2.58 9.41
N LEU A 22 -2.45 2.07 8.75
CA LEU A 22 -2.58 2.03 7.30
C LEU A 22 -3.66 3.04 6.87
N LYS A 23 -3.33 3.96 5.97
CA LYS A 23 -4.32 4.79 5.27
C LYS A 23 -4.51 4.26 3.86
N LEU A 24 -5.76 4.08 3.46
CA LEU A 24 -6.18 3.79 2.09
C LEU A 24 -6.99 4.99 1.61
N GLN A 25 -6.47 5.71 0.62
CA GLN A 25 -7.12 6.88 0.02
C GLN A 25 -7.61 6.52 -1.38
N VAL A 26 -8.90 6.67 -1.66
CA VAL A 26 -9.45 6.54 -3.00
C VAL A 26 -9.15 7.84 -3.75
N ILE A 27 -8.27 7.76 -4.76
CA ILE A 27 -7.91 8.92 -5.57
C ILE A 27 -8.88 9.06 -6.75
N ASN A 28 -9.20 7.93 -7.39
CA ASN A 28 -10.23 7.79 -8.40
C ASN A 28 -10.63 6.31 -8.54
N GLU A 29 -11.45 5.99 -9.53
CA GLU A 29 -11.99 4.65 -9.75
C GLU A 29 -10.89 3.57 -9.89
N SER A 30 -9.73 3.92 -10.47
CA SER A 30 -8.63 2.99 -10.76
C SER A 30 -7.40 3.18 -9.88
N ILE A 31 -7.44 4.07 -8.89
CA ILE A 31 -6.27 4.41 -8.07
C ILE A 31 -6.66 4.50 -6.59
N ILE A 32 -6.13 3.57 -5.81
CA ILE A 32 -6.17 3.63 -4.34
C ILE A 32 -4.74 3.81 -3.84
N ARG A 33 -4.50 4.91 -3.13
CA ARG A 33 -3.20 5.20 -2.53
C ARG A 33 -3.11 4.60 -1.13
N THR A 34 -2.04 3.85 -0.90
CA THR A 34 -1.79 3.18 0.38
C THR A 34 -0.63 3.83 1.13
N VAL A 35 -0.79 4.11 2.41
CA VAL A 35 0.27 4.67 3.27
C VAL A 35 0.36 3.87 4.56
N TYR A 36 1.53 3.32 4.88
CA TYR A 36 1.81 2.66 6.15
C TYR A 36 2.76 3.51 7.00
N SER A 37 2.41 3.76 8.27
CA SER A 37 3.21 4.59 9.18
C SER A 37 3.07 4.15 10.64
N TYR A 38 4.11 4.40 11.45
CA TYR A 38 4.03 4.30 12.92
C TYR A 38 3.44 5.56 13.58
N GLN A 39 3.20 6.62 12.81
CA GLN A 39 2.62 7.85 13.33
C GLN A 39 1.10 7.74 13.43
N ASP A 40 0.54 8.41 14.44
CA ASP A 40 -0.92 8.50 14.64
C ASP A 40 -1.59 9.46 13.64
N SER A 41 -0.81 10.36 13.04
CA SER A 41 -1.29 11.29 12.02
C SER A 41 -0.57 11.09 10.71
N PHE A 42 -1.33 11.07 9.61
CA PHE A 42 -0.78 11.16 8.27
C PHE A 42 -0.56 12.63 7.95
N SER A 43 0.70 13.08 7.99
CA SER A 43 1.05 14.36 7.37
C SER A 43 1.08 14.18 5.85
N ASP A 44 0.64 15.21 5.12
CA ASP A 44 0.78 15.22 3.67
C ASP A 44 1.97 16.10 3.29
N PRO A 45 3.20 15.56 3.27
CA PRO A 45 4.36 16.35 2.87
C PRO A 45 4.20 16.77 1.42
N GLU A 46 4.77 17.94 1.09
CA GLU A 46 4.85 18.43 -0.28
C GLU A 46 5.48 17.35 -1.18
N ARG A 47 4.72 16.91 -2.20
CA ARG A 47 5.10 15.76 -3.04
C ARG A 47 5.66 16.27 -4.35
N TRP A 48 6.95 16.09 -4.60
CA TRP A 48 7.58 16.58 -5.82
C TRP A 48 7.20 15.79 -7.08
N MET A 49 6.72 14.55 -6.94
CA MET A 49 6.36 13.69 -8.08
C MET A 49 4.85 13.53 -8.31
N ILE A 50 4.01 14.01 -7.38
CA ILE A 50 2.55 13.88 -7.48
C ILE A 50 1.97 15.28 -7.63
N LEU A 51 1.38 15.56 -8.80
CA LEU A 51 0.64 16.80 -9.02
C LEU A 51 -0.62 16.82 -8.14
N PRO A 52 -1.15 18.01 -7.79
CA PRO A 52 -2.46 18.13 -7.16
C PRO A 52 -3.48 17.31 -7.95
N GLN A 53 -4.12 16.36 -7.28
CA GLN A 53 -5.18 15.57 -7.87
C GLN A 53 -6.48 16.37 -7.75
N SER A 54 -7.30 16.43 -8.80
CA SER A 54 -8.72 16.72 -8.60
C SER A 54 -9.27 15.56 -7.79
N MET A 55 -9.86 15.86 -6.63
CA MET A 55 -10.71 14.89 -5.96
C MET A 55 -12.03 14.93 -6.71
N ASP A 56 -12.08 14.26 -7.86
CA ASP A 56 -13.35 13.97 -8.50
C ASP A 56 -14.17 13.12 -7.51
N GLU A 57 -15.46 13.44 -7.33
CA GLU A 57 -16.34 12.66 -6.46
C GLU A 57 -16.41 11.23 -7.00
N THR A 58 -15.56 10.37 -6.44
CA THR A 58 -15.47 8.97 -6.81
C THR A 58 -16.35 8.19 -5.87
N ASP A 59 -17.33 7.50 -6.41
CA ASP A 59 -18.15 6.58 -5.62
C ASP A 59 -17.31 5.37 -5.22
N TRP A 60 -17.26 5.10 -3.92
CA TRP A 60 -16.62 3.92 -3.35
C TRP A 60 -17.42 3.40 -2.16
N SER A 61 -17.23 2.13 -1.82
CA SER A 61 -17.83 1.50 -0.64
C SER A 61 -16.80 0.67 0.11
N ILE A 62 -17.10 0.41 1.38
CA ILE A 62 -16.35 -0.50 2.24
C ILE A 62 -17.33 -1.48 2.87
N GLU A 63 -17.05 -2.78 2.72
CA GLU A 63 -17.84 -3.85 3.32
C GLU A 63 -16.97 -4.63 4.31
N GLU A 64 -17.54 -4.97 5.46
CA GLU A 64 -16.88 -5.79 6.47
C GLU A 64 -17.37 -7.24 6.36
N GLU A 65 -16.45 -8.12 5.97
CA GLU A 65 -16.68 -9.57 5.91
C GLU A 65 -16.08 -10.25 7.15
N GLU A 66 -16.28 -11.56 7.30
CA GLU A 66 -15.80 -12.29 8.49
C GLU A 66 -14.28 -12.12 8.70
N ASN A 67 -13.49 -12.30 7.64
CA ASN A 67 -12.03 -12.35 7.71
C ASN A 67 -11.31 -11.16 7.06
N TYR A 68 -12.01 -10.34 6.28
CA TYR A 68 -11.41 -9.22 5.54
C TYR A 68 -12.35 -8.01 5.49
N TYR A 69 -11.79 -6.86 5.13
CA TYR A 69 -12.57 -5.72 4.63
C TYR A 69 -12.44 -5.65 3.12
N GLN A 70 -13.51 -5.27 2.42
CA GLN A 70 -13.49 -5.09 0.96
C GLN A 70 -13.78 -3.65 0.59
N LEU A 71 -12.77 -2.92 0.13
CA LEU A 71 -12.93 -1.59 -0.44
C LEU A 71 -13.21 -1.73 -1.94
N THR A 72 -14.28 -1.13 -2.43
CA THR A 72 -14.74 -1.27 -3.82
C THR A 72 -14.90 0.09 -4.49
N THR A 73 -14.42 0.20 -5.72
CA THR A 73 -14.72 1.27 -6.67
C THR A 73 -15.38 0.65 -7.92
N SER A 74 -15.67 1.45 -8.96
CA SER A 74 -16.18 0.91 -10.22
C SER A 74 -15.17 0.07 -11.02
N GLU A 75 -13.86 0.25 -10.79
CA GLU A 75 -12.79 -0.45 -11.53
C GLU A 75 -11.96 -1.40 -10.67
N LEU A 76 -11.97 -1.25 -9.34
CA LEU A 76 -11.13 -2.01 -8.42
C LEU A 76 -11.90 -2.60 -7.24
N LYS A 77 -11.43 -3.76 -6.78
CA LYS A 77 -11.76 -4.34 -5.48
C LYS A 77 -10.47 -4.63 -4.72
N LEU A 78 -10.39 -4.13 -3.49
CA LEU A 78 -9.27 -4.35 -2.58
C LEU A 78 -9.76 -5.09 -1.34
N GLU A 79 -9.37 -6.35 -1.21
CA GLU A 79 -9.61 -7.16 -0.01
C GLU A 79 -8.44 -6.99 0.96
N ILE A 80 -8.74 -6.80 2.25
CA ILE A 80 -7.76 -6.52 3.30
C ILE A 80 -7.95 -7.52 4.45
N ASP A 81 -7.03 -8.46 4.60
CA ASP A 81 -7.12 -9.48 5.65
C ASP A 81 -7.04 -8.84 7.06
N LYS A 82 -7.99 -9.18 7.95
CA LYS A 82 -8.07 -8.60 9.30
C LYS A 82 -6.94 -9.04 10.22
N ASN A 83 -6.36 -10.21 10.01
CA ASN A 83 -5.31 -10.79 10.86
C ASN A 83 -3.91 -10.37 10.42
N THR A 84 -3.68 -10.23 9.12
CA THR A 84 -2.34 -9.99 8.56
C THR A 84 -2.22 -8.63 7.89
N SER A 85 -3.33 -7.97 7.55
CA SER A 85 -3.42 -6.76 6.71
C SER A 85 -2.79 -6.91 5.33
N ALA A 86 -2.68 -8.15 4.85
CA ALA A 86 -2.32 -8.45 3.48
C ALA A 86 -3.40 -7.91 2.54
N PHE A 87 -2.97 -7.43 1.37
CA PHE A 87 -3.84 -6.87 0.34
C PHE A 87 -4.00 -7.86 -0.80
N THR A 88 -5.23 -8.03 -1.27
CA THR A 88 -5.55 -8.73 -2.52
C THR A 88 -6.27 -7.76 -3.44
N TRP A 89 -5.63 -7.42 -4.56
CA TRP A 89 -6.17 -6.49 -5.54
C TRP A 89 -6.83 -7.26 -6.67
N ARG A 90 -8.04 -6.83 -7.03
CA ARG A 90 -8.80 -7.38 -8.15
C ARG A 90 -9.35 -6.26 -9.02
N ASP A 91 -9.62 -6.58 -10.27
CA ASP A 91 -10.44 -5.73 -11.12
C ASP A 91 -11.93 -5.81 -10.74
N SER A 92 -12.76 -5.01 -11.39
CA SER A 92 -14.21 -4.96 -11.19
C SER A 92 -14.91 -6.29 -11.46
N ASP A 93 -14.38 -7.12 -12.36
CA ASP A 93 -14.85 -8.47 -12.66
C ASP A 93 -14.41 -9.51 -11.61
N GLY A 94 -13.53 -9.14 -10.67
CA GLY A 94 -13.02 -10.01 -9.60
C GLY A 94 -11.78 -10.82 -9.99
N LYS A 95 -11.19 -10.57 -11.16
CA LYS A 95 -9.93 -11.18 -11.56
C LYS A 95 -8.80 -10.65 -10.68
N LEU A 96 -7.97 -11.56 -10.16
CA LEU A 96 -6.78 -11.21 -9.39
C LEU A 96 -5.81 -10.38 -10.26
N LEU A 97 -5.38 -9.24 -9.73
CA LEU A 97 -4.35 -8.39 -10.30
C LEU A 97 -3.00 -8.64 -9.61
N VAL A 98 -2.97 -8.52 -8.28
CA VAL A 98 -1.78 -8.78 -7.46
C VAL A 98 -2.20 -9.03 -6.01
N GLU A 99 -1.45 -9.84 -5.28
CA GLU A 99 -1.64 -10.04 -3.84
C GLU A 99 -0.33 -9.92 -3.06
N GLU A 100 -0.44 -9.62 -1.77
CA GLU A 100 0.65 -9.80 -0.83
C GLU A 100 0.68 -11.23 -0.29
N PRO A 101 1.84 -11.71 0.22
CA PRO A 101 1.88 -12.98 0.94
C PRO A 101 0.84 -13.02 2.06
N GLN A 102 0.20 -14.17 2.25
CA GLN A 102 -0.91 -14.35 3.21
C GLN A 102 -0.51 -13.96 4.65
N GLU A 103 0.75 -14.19 5.04
CA GLU A 103 1.32 -13.81 6.34
C GLU A 103 1.59 -12.29 6.49
N GLY A 104 1.42 -11.53 5.41
CA GLY A 104 1.63 -10.09 5.28
C GLY A 104 2.92 -9.74 4.54
N GLY A 105 2.84 -8.79 3.59
CA GLY A 105 3.98 -8.37 2.75
C GLY A 105 4.70 -7.09 3.20
N LYS A 106 4.20 -6.41 4.24
CA LYS A 106 4.66 -5.06 4.64
C LYS A 106 5.65 -5.11 5.80
N LYS A 107 6.81 -4.47 5.63
CA LYS A 107 7.78 -4.22 6.70
C LYS A 107 8.19 -2.75 6.72
N LEU A 108 8.19 -2.18 7.92
CA LEU A 108 8.67 -0.84 8.24
C LEU A 108 9.62 -0.99 9.42
N GLU A 109 10.88 -0.65 9.29
CA GLU A 109 11.87 -0.84 10.37
C GLU A 109 12.55 0.48 10.66
N LYS A 110 12.58 0.87 11.94
CA LYS A 110 13.27 2.08 12.36
C LYS A 110 14.77 1.84 12.25
N ILE A 111 15.46 2.74 11.56
CA ILE A 111 16.92 2.71 11.49
C ILE A 111 17.46 3.40 12.73
N GLU A 112 18.17 2.65 13.57
CA GLU A 112 18.91 3.22 14.69
C GLU A 112 20.25 3.76 14.18
N GLU A 113 20.40 5.08 14.16
CA GLU A 113 21.68 5.72 13.94
C GLU A 113 22.36 6.01 15.29
N ASP A 114 23.64 5.67 15.39
CA ASP A 114 24.50 6.00 16.54
C ASP A 114 25.11 7.42 16.43
N LEU A 115 24.47 8.30 15.67
CA LEU A 115 24.89 9.69 15.46
C LEU A 115 24.12 10.64 16.40
N PRO A 116 24.77 11.70 16.91
CA PRO A 116 24.08 12.68 17.75
C PRO A 116 22.98 13.38 16.96
N LYS A 117 21.73 13.10 17.32
CA LYS A 117 20.53 13.67 16.67
C LYS A 117 20.43 15.17 16.90
N LYS A 118 20.33 15.95 15.84
CA LYS A 118 19.89 17.35 15.88
C LYS A 118 18.37 17.42 16.00
N LYS A 119 17.86 18.56 16.47
CA LYS A 119 16.42 18.80 16.66
C LYS A 119 15.59 18.72 15.37
N GLU A 120 16.25 18.77 14.21
CA GLU A 120 15.65 18.70 12.86
C GLU A 120 15.79 17.31 12.22
N ASP A 121 16.49 16.37 12.86
CA ASP A 121 16.70 15.04 12.29
C ASP A 121 15.38 14.26 12.29
N ARG A 122 14.97 13.85 11.09
CA ARG A 122 13.79 13.01 10.91
C ARG A 122 14.14 11.58 11.28
N GLU A 123 13.16 10.86 11.81
CA GLU A 123 13.32 9.42 11.99
C GLU A 123 13.45 8.75 10.62
N LEU A 124 14.45 7.88 10.50
CA LEU A 124 14.73 7.13 9.29
C LEU A 124 14.12 5.74 9.40
N TYR A 125 13.61 5.27 8.27
CA TYR A 125 12.92 4.00 8.16
C TYR A 125 13.39 3.23 6.94
N SER A 126 13.61 1.92 7.11
CA SER A 126 13.70 0.96 6.01
C SER A 126 12.31 0.42 5.70
N THR A 127 11.97 0.30 4.43
CA THR A 127 10.66 -0.21 4.00
C THR A 127 10.83 -1.37 3.03
N ARG A 128 9.95 -2.37 3.14
CA ARG A 128 9.84 -3.47 2.18
C ARG A 128 8.37 -3.80 1.96
N LEU A 129 8.02 -3.99 0.68
CA LEU A 129 6.75 -4.54 0.24
C LEU A 129 7.05 -5.81 -0.56
N GLU A 130 6.41 -6.91 -0.17
CA GLU A 130 6.49 -8.19 -0.85
C GLU A 130 5.15 -8.46 -1.54
N LEU A 131 5.21 -8.87 -2.81
CA LEU A 131 4.05 -9.17 -3.66
C LEU A 131 4.25 -10.56 -4.27
N GLU A 132 3.15 -11.31 -4.41
CA GLU A 132 3.10 -12.58 -5.12
C GLU A 132 2.70 -12.30 -6.57
N PHE A 133 3.55 -12.75 -7.50
CA PHE A 133 3.37 -12.57 -8.93
C PHE A 133 3.07 -13.92 -9.59
N SER A 134 2.26 -13.92 -10.66
CA SER A 134 1.95 -15.16 -11.36
C SER A 134 3.14 -15.67 -12.20
N ASP A 135 3.15 -16.96 -12.52
CA ASP A 135 4.21 -17.58 -13.34
C ASP A 135 4.29 -16.99 -14.76
N ASP A 136 3.18 -16.47 -15.28
CA ASP A 136 3.03 -15.87 -16.60
C ASP A 136 3.10 -14.33 -16.60
N GLU A 137 3.41 -13.73 -15.45
CA GLU A 137 3.51 -12.28 -15.31
C GLU A 137 4.82 -11.73 -15.88
N ALA A 138 4.77 -10.48 -16.36
CA ALA A 138 5.94 -9.77 -16.82
C ALA A 138 5.97 -8.36 -16.25
N ILE A 139 7.15 -7.95 -15.77
CA ILE A 139 7.36 -6.63 -15.17
C ILE A 139 8.17 -5.78 -16.13
N TYR A 140 7.64 -4.60 -16.49
CA TYR A 140 8.27 -3.65 -17.39
C TYR A 140 8.38 -2.26 -16.75
N GLY A 141 9.14 -1.37 -17.39
CA GLY A 141 9.32 0.00 -16.91
C GLY A 141 10.57 0.12 -16.05
N LEU A 142 10.40 0.54 -14.79
CA LEU A 142 11.49 0.80 -13.82
C LEU A 142 12.54 1.85 -14.23
N GLY A 143 12.36 2.53 -15.37
CA GLY A 143 13.27 3.55 -15.88
C GLY A 143 14.34 2.99 -16.82
N GLN A 144 15.47 3.69 -16.90
CA GLN A 144 16.58 3.30 -17.77
C GLN A 144 17.61 2.48 -16.98
N HIS A 145 17.89 1.26 -17.47
CA HIS A 145 18.88 0.34 -16.91
C HIS A 145 19.88 -0.08 -17.99
N GLU A 146 21.10 -0.44 -17.60
CA GLU A 146 22.20 -0.77 -18.53
C GLU A 146 22.26 -2.25 -18.92
N GLU A 147 21.51 -3.12 -18.24
CA GLU A 147 21.64 -4.58 -18.37
C GLU A 147 20.90 -5.19 -19.57
N GLY A 148 20.17 -4.37 -20.35
CA GLY A 148 19.41 -4.84 -21.52
C GLY A 148 18.19 -5.72 -21.19
N THR A 149 17.82 -5.79 -19.91
CA THR A 149 16.65 -6.53 -19.42
C THR A 149 15.36 -5.80 -19.79
N LEU A 150 14.44 -6.52 -20.44
CA LEU A 150 13.11 -6.01 -20.75
C LEU A 150 12.05 -6.49 -19.74
N ASN A 151 12.01 -7.80 -19.47
CA ASN A 151 11.12 -8.39 -18.46
C ASN A 151 11.89 -8.60 -17.15
N TYR A 152 11.49 -7.89 -16.09
CA TYR A 152 12.16 -7.89 -14.78
C TYR A 152 11.63 -8.95 -13.82
N ILE A 153 10.63 -9.75 -14.21
CA ILE A 153 10.14 -10.83 -13.36
C ILE A 153 11.31 -11.78 -13.02
N ARG A 154 11.54 -12.02 -11.73
CA ARG A 154 12.60 -12.94 -11.22
C ARG A 154 14.04 -12.57 -11.60
N VAL A 155 14.33 -11.32 -11.97
CA VAL A 155 15.69 -10.91 -12.38
C VAL A 155 16.61 -10.60 -11.20
N ILE A 156 16.06 -10.28 -10.02
CA ILE A 156 16.85 -9.98 -8.82
C ILE A 156 16.66 -11.10 -7.78
N TYR A 157 17.73 -11.86 -7.53
CA TYR A 157 17.80 -12.85 -6.46
C TYR A 157 18.52 -12.24 -5.25
N TYR A 158 17.89 -12.26 -4.08
CA TYR A 158 18.51 -11.94 -2.78
C TYR A 158 18.79 -13.23 -2.00
#